data_AF-A0AA39EZT5-F1
#
_entry.id   AF-A0AA39EZT5-F1
#
_cell.length_a   1.000
_cell.length_b   1.000
_cell.length_c   1.000
_cell.angle_alpha   90.00
_cell.angle_beta   90.00
_cell.angle_gamma   90.00
#
_symmetry.space_group_name_H-M   'P 1'
#
loop_
_entity.id
_entity.type
_entity.pdbx_description
1 polymer ?
#
loop_
_entity_poly.entity_id
_entity_poly.type
_entity_poly.pdbx_seq_one_letter_code
_entity_poly.pdbx_strand_id
1 'polypeptide(L)'
;MCLDTSSHPKEVAEEIHSYHKILVSAGNSMDDNNNKHAMSDSNNESTRFDLAVGEVVNIIVSYDMGWSKHGNGRSYDSLNGYGTIIRFLSGKILDYADRIRKCRFCVKGRSKEDHNCRKNFQESAKTMEPDAGAALINDSKIFKEANLAVRVVFGDEDSSAIAAFRRGTVNSMFKFADGNHLKKNFSRDLHGLNYKELKPKKTVKHVKKCFSYAIAQNTGNAKNLASALRNVPGHLFNSHDNCGTWCNRKNASTQQTVILKNSSLYNELSGLFNSLSESSSFRLASLVCVKNDGESSISEIRVQYQSNLGFSESLETSDNFDDSQLETTQIKITSETCNLVYFDLETSGFSKNDEILQIAASCEGRKFSIYINPTKRIDDKASFSNLSSKPCVLVAHNVSFDKAHLLRAILKFSMVQKFSKIAGYSDSLSLFKKHFSVKKVSGEFKLSTLAAEHLNVTSEDRFHEAMYDVDILEQLLALTNKDHLFENSKSYRACLNHLTNLKMIASAMQDLSPLKGVVSNHICQKMASGGIKYSCSLNKYQSDGTEKFKEYLKNPGTDKKAQISKDKRVIDKLVKFFEAIWAIGFTVLAIVYRAVG
;
A
#
# COMPACT_ATOMS: atom_id res chain seq x y z
N MET A 1 27.82 -0.45 28.25
CA MET A 1 28.09 -1.88 28.01
C MET A 1 28.31 -2.04 26.52
N CYS A 2 29.48 -2.54 26.17
CA CYS A 2 30.08 -2.51 24.85
C CYS A 2 29.22 -3.19 23.78
N LEU A 3 29.01 -2.50 22.65
CA LEU A 3 28.59 -3.12 21.41
C LEU A 3 29.74 -4.05 20.99
N ASP A 4 29.50 -5.35 21.02
CA ASP A 4 30.42 -6.32 20.44
C ASP A 4 30.35 -6.23 18.92
N THR A 5 31.12 -5.30 18.36
CA THR A 5 31.26 -5.05 16.91
C THR A 5 32.12 -6.12 16.23
N SER A 6 32.67 -7.09 16.98
CA SER A 6 33.62 -8.09 16.44
C SER A 6 32.94 -9.28 15.72
N SER A 7 31.62 -9.40 15.77
CA SER A 7 30.91 -10.60 15.29
C SER A 7 30.18 -10.46 13.95
N HIS A 8 30.26 -9.32 13.25
CA HIS A 8 29.52 -9.11 11.99
C HIS A 8 30.44 -9.24 10.77
N PRO A 9 30.29 -10.27 9.91
CA PRO A 9 31.15 -10.44 8.73
C PRO A 9 30.95 -9.27 7.76
N LYS A 10 32.06 -8.64 7.34
CA LYS A 10 32.05 -7.56 6.33
C LYS A 10 31.39 -8.01 5.03
N GLU A 11 31.47 -9.29 4.71
CA GLU A 11 30.89 -9.93 3.52
C GLU A 11 29.36 -9.73 3.42
N VAL A 12 28.62 -9.90 4.52
CA VAL A 12 27.15 -9.76 4.52
C VAL A 12 26.73 -8.31 4.23
N ALA A 13 27.49 -7.35 4.73
CA ALA A 13 27.21 -5.94 4.49
C ALA A 13 27.50 -5.56 3.02
N GLU A 14 28.58 -6.07 2.43
CA GLU A 14 28.92 -5.84 1.02
C GLU A 14 27.92 -6.49 0.06
N GLU A 15 27.40 -7.67 0.42
CA GLU A 15 26.34 -8.38 -0.31
C GLU A 15 25.02 -7.58 -0.35
N ILE A 16 24.57 -7.04 0.79
CA ILE A 16 23.40 -6.14 0.85
C ILE A 16 23.57 -4.91 -0.08
N HIS A 17 24.79 -4.40 -0.22
CA HIS A 17 25.08 -3.23 -1.06
C HIS A 17 25.04 -3.54 -2.56
N SER A 18 25.40 -4.76 -3.00
CA SER A 18 25.36 -5.15 -4.42
C SER A 18 23.91 -5.17 -4.92
N TYR A 19 22.99 -5.72 -4.14
CA TYR A 19 21.55 -5.77 -4.47
C TYR A 19 20.89 -4.38 -4.52
N HIS A 20 21.35 -3.43 -3.71
CA HIS A 20 20.87 -2.04 -3.76
C HIS A 20 21.26 -1.33 -5.06
N LYS A 21 22.47 -1.58 -5.60
CA LYS A 21 22.87 -1.02 -6.91
C LYS A 21 21.95 -1.50 -8.03
N ILE A 22 21.53 -2.77 -8.00
CA ILE A 22 20.59 -3.33 -8.98
C ILE A 22 19.23 -2.62 -8.91
N LEU A 23 18.73 -2.32 -7.70
CA LEU A 23 17.47 -1.60 -7.49
C LEU A 23 17.52 -0.13 -7.94
N VAL A 24 18.62 0.57 -7.67
CA VAL A 24 18.80 1.96 -8.14
C VAL A 24 18.95 2.03 -9.66
N SER A 25 19.49 0.97 -10.28
CA SER A 25 19.61 0.86 -11.74
C SER A 25 18.25 0.57 -12.38
N ALA A 26 17.45 -0.33 -11.80
CA ALA A 26 16.11 -0.67 -12.26
C ALA A 26 15.08 0.47 -12.04
N GLY A 27 15.31 1.34 -11.05
CA GLY A 27 14.50 2.54 -10.80
C GLY A 27 14.82 3.73 -11.70
N ASN A 28 15.95 3.72 -12.40
CA ASN A 28 16.43 4.84 -13.24
C ASN A 28 16.50 4.52 -14.74
N SER A 29 16.07 3.35 -15.21
CA SER A 29 16.00 3.04 -16.65
C SER A 29 14.55 3.02 -17.16
N MET A 30 14.02 4.20 -17.45
CA MET A 30 13.08 4.40 -18.55
C MET A 30 13.55 5.61 -19.34
N ASP A 31 14.71 5.46 -19.99
CA ASP A 31 15.08 6.10 -21.26
C ASP A 31 16.51 5.66 -21.58
N ASP A 32 16.63 4.71 -22.52
CA ASP A 32 17.59 4.70 -23.63
C ASP A 32 17.66 3.30 -24.25
N ASN A 33 16.99 3.17 -25.41
CA ASN A 33 17.28 2.12 -26.37
C ASN A 33 18.67 2.38 -26.96
N ASN A 34 19.70 1.70 -26.46
CA ASN A 34 20.83 1.17 -27.24
C ASN A 34 21.89 0.52 -26.35
N ASN A 35 21.81 -0.80 -26.16
CA ASN A 35 23.01 -1.66 -26.13
C ASN A 35 22.63 -3.14 -26.19
N LYS A 36 22.48 -3.67 -27.41
CA LYS A 36 22.54 -5.11 -27.67
C LYS A 36 24.03 -5.48 -27.77
N HIS A 37 24.69 -5.79 -26.66
CA HIS A 37 25.91 -6.64 -26.60
C HIS A 37 26.47 -6.66 -25.16
N ALA A 38 25.79 -7.32 -24.22
CA ALA A 38 26.38 -7.73 -22.92
C ALA A 38 25.54 -8.77 -22.14
N MET A 39 24.70 -9.58 -22.81
CA MET A 39 23.79 -10.56 -22.17
C MET A 39 24.25 -12.02 -22.32
N SER A 40 25.54 -12.31 -22.18
CA SER A 40 26.03 -13.71 -22.15
C SER A 40 26.66 -14.14 -20.82
N ASP A 41 27.13 -13.22 -19.98
CA ASP A 41 28.02 -13.59 -18.88
C ASP A 41 27.35 -13.53 -17.49
N SER A 42 26.21 -12.85 -17.34
CA SER A 42 25.51 -12.72 -16.04
C SER A 42 24.66 -13.93 -15.65
N ASN A 43 24.27 -14.77 -16.61
CA ASN A 43 23.44 -15.94 -16.32
C ASN A 43 24.27 -17.02 -15.59
N ASN A 44 25.56 -17.14 -15.88
CA ASN A 44 26.36 -18.27 -15.42
C ASN A 44 26.76 -18.21 -13.93
N GLU A 45 26.84 -17.03 -13.30
CA GLU A 45 27.11 -16.92 -11.85
C GLU A 45 25.84 -17.08 -11.00
N SER A 46 24.69 -16.57 -11.47
CA SER A 46 23.39 -16.77 -10.84
C SER A 46 23.03 -18.26 -10.78
N THR A 47 23.25 -19.01 -11.86
CA THR A 47 22.93 -20.45 -11.87
C THR A 47 23.87 -21.26 -10.97
N ARG A 48 25.08 -20.77 -10.69
CA ARG A 48 26.09 -21.48 -9.89
C ARG A 48 25.90 -21.30 -8.38
N PHE A 49 25.26 -20.21 -7.94
CA PHE A 49 24.88 -20.01 -6.54
C PHE A 49 23.71 -20.90 -6.13
N ASP A 50 22.71 -21.05 -7.00
CA ASP A 50 21.52 -21.88 -6.76
C ASP A 50 21.83 -23.39 -6.73
N LEU A 51 22.96 -23.82 -7.32
CA LEU A 51 23.36 -25.23 -7.39
C LEU A 51 24.31 -25.68 -6.26
N ALA A 52 24.85 -24.77 -5.43
CA ALA A 52 25.97 -25.09 -4.54
C ALA A 52 25.67 -25.01 -3.03
N VAL A 53 24.45 -24.69 -2.60
CA VAL A 53 24.10 -24.61 -1.17
C VAL A 53 22.84 -25.45 -0.92
N GLY A 54 22.96 -26.52 -0.14
CA GLY A 54 21.87 -27.44 0.14
C GLY A 54 20.60 -26.75 0.65
N GLU A 55 19.52 -26.93 -0.12
CA GLU A 55 18.07 -26.72 0.09
C GLU A 55 17.52 -25.51 0.89
N VAL A 56 18.24 -24.78 1.74
CA VAL A 56 17.69 -23.65 2.55
C VAL A 56 18.13 -22.28 2.03
N VAL A 57 17.18 -21.41 1.66
CA VAL A 57 17.43 -20.05 1.16
C VAL A 57 17.45 -19.03 2.32
N ASN A 58 18.54 -18.29 2.46
CA ASN A 58 18.68 -17.27 3.51
C ASN A 58 18.02 -15.94 3.10
N ILE A 59 17.22 -15.33 3.99
CA ILE A 59 16.49 -14.09 3.73
C ILE A 59 16.81 -12.98 4.73
N ILE A 60 16.61 -11.74 4.27
CA ILE A 60 16.73 -10.49 5.03
C ILE A 60 15.33 -9.93 5.28
N VAL A 61 15.05 -9.59 6.53
CA VAL A 61 13.72 -9.13 6.95
C VAL A 61 13.78 -7.93 7.88
N SER A 62 12.68 -7.19 7.98
CA SER A 62 12.42 -6.21 9.03
C SER A 62 11.37 -6.77 9.98
N TYR A 63 11.45 -6.44 11.26
CA TYR A 63 10.50 -6.84 12.30
C TYR A 63 10.05 -5.62 13.11
N ASP A 64 8.74 -5.51 13.33
CA ASP A 64 8.13 -4.47 14.16
C ASP A 64 6.91 -5.02 14.90
N MET A 65 6.54 -4.38 16.02
CA MET A 65 5.44 -4.77 16.90
C MET A 65 4.49 -3.61 17.18
N GLY A 66 3.22 -3.78 16.78
CA GLY A 66 2.13 -2.87 17.10
C GLY A 66 1.40 -3.22 18.40
N TRP A 67 0.80 -2.22 19.05
CA TRP A 67 0.08 -2.38 20.32
C TRP A 67 -1.28 -1.66 20.25
N SER A 68 -2.37 -2.26 20.74
CA SER A 68 -3.67 -1.54 20.77
C SER A 68 -3.73 -0.43 21.81
N LYS A 69 -2.85 -0.43 22.81
CA LYS A 69 -2.66 0.68 23.74
C LYS A 69 -1.23 1.19 23.61
N HIS A 70 -1.06 2.38 23.02
CA HIS A 70 0.24 3.04 23.00
C HIS A 70 0.67 3.42 24.43
N GLY A 71 1.90 3.03 24.81
CA GLY A 71 2.46 3.37 26.10
C GLY A 71 2.96 4.82 26.11
N ASN A 72 2.49 5.64 27.07
CA ASN A 72 3.00 7.00 27.30
C ASN A 72 4.39 7.02 27.96
N GLY A 73 5.23 6.01 27.70
CA GLY A 73 6.55 5.82 28.30
C GLY A 73 6.58 5.45 29.79
N ARG A 74 5.42 5.31 30.46
CA ARG A 74 5.30 5.00 31.90
C ARG A 74 4.45 3.77 32.24
N SER A 75 3.62 3.29 31.31
CA SER A 75 2.78 2.10 31.50
C SER A 75 2.92 1.16 30.31
N TYR A 76 3.44 -0.05 30.55
CA TYR A 76 3.60 -1.13 29.57
C TYR A 76 2.62 -2.26 29.91
N ASP A 77 1.32 -1.99 29.76
CA ASP A 77 0.23 -2.86 30.24
C ASP A 77 -0.72 -3.29 29.12
N SER A 78 -0.30 -3.24 27.86
CA SER A 78 -1.15 -3.66 26.74
C SER A 78 -1.68 -5.07 26.93
N LEU A 79 -2.94 -5.26 26.55
CA LEU A 79 -3.63 -6.54 26.60
C LEU A 79 -3.37 -7.38 25.35
N ASN A 80 -2.91 -6.74 24.27
CA ASN A 80 -2.55 -7.39 23.03
C ASN A 80 -1.42 -6.65 22.30
N GLY A 81 -0.75 -7.37 21.40
CA GLY A 81 0.20 -6.82 20.45
C GLY A 81 0.29 -7.69 19.21
N TYR A 82 0.79 -7.10 18.12
CA TYR A 82 0.81 -7.69 16.78
C TYR A 82 2.18 -7.50 16.16
N GLY A 83 2.92 -8.59 16.00
CA GLY A 83 4.27 -8.61 15.45
C GLY A 83 4.23 -9.01 13.99
N THR A 84 5.09 -8.38 13.20
CA THR A 84 5.10 -8.56 11.74
C THR A 84 6.53 -8.70 11.23
N ILE A 85 6.77 -9.69 10.36
CA ILE A 85 8.01 -9.83 9.60
C ILE A 85 7.79 -9.38 8.16
N ILE A 86 8.61 -8.43 7.71
CA ILE A 86 8.49 -7.76 6.42
C ILE A 86 9.72 -8.05 5.58
N ARG A 87 9.54 -8.41 4.31
CA ARG A 87 10.64 -8.66 3.38
C ARG A 87 11.40 -7.36 3.10
N PHE A 88 12.72 -7.39 3.26
CA PHE A 88 13.55 -6.20 3.14
C PHE A 88 13.46 -5.51 1.78
N LEU A 89 13.54 -6.25 0.67
CA LEU A 89 13.59 -5.65 -0.68
C LEU A 89 12.23 -5.16 -1.17
N SER A 90 11.15 -5.91 -0.90
CA SER A 90 9.83 -5.60 -1.46
C SER A 90 8.94 -4.79 -0.53
N GLY A 91 9.31 -4.67 0.75
CA GLY A 91 8.45 -4.07 1.79
C GLY A 91 7.15 -4.84 2.04
N LYS A 92 7.01 -6.04 1.46
CA LYS A 92 5.81 -6.88 1.62
C LYS A 92 5.92 -7.71 2.88
N ILE A 93 4.80 -7.93 3.54
CA ILE A 93 4.80 -8.78 4.71
C ILE A 93 4.98 -10.25 4.31
N LEU A 94 5.79 -10.94 5.11
CA LEU A 94 6.03 -12.37 4.99
C LEU A 94 5.22 -13.19 6.00
N ASP A 95 5.15 -12.75 7.26
CA ASP A 95 4.39 -13.45 8.30
C ASP A 95 4.01 -12.48 9.44
N TYR A 96 3.06 -12.88 10.30
CA TYR A 96 2.61 -12.12 11.46
C TYR A 96 2.22 -13.00 12.64
N ALA A 97 2.31 -12.45 13.85
CA ALA A 97 1.93 -13.15 15.08
C ALA A 97 1.23 -12.18 16.04
N ASP A 98 0.11 -12.62 16.61
CA ASP A 98 -0.56 -11.89 17.68
C ASP A 98 -0.17 -12.46 19.06
N ARG A 99 -0.19 -11.58 20.06
CA ARG A 99 -0.09 -11.96 21.48
C ARG A 99 -1.22 -11.31 22.24
N ILE A 100 -2.13 -12.11 22.79
CA ILE A 100 -3.37 -11.66 23.40
C ILE A 100 -3.48 -12.23 24.81
N ARG A 101 -3.48 -11.35 25.81
CA ARG A 101 -3.54 -11.69 27.25
C ARG A 101 -4.95 -11.80 27.78
N LYS A 102 -5.92 -11.14 27.14
CA LYS A 102 -7.29 -11.03 27.66
C LYS A 102 -8.30 -11.29 26.56
N CYS A 103 -9.26 -12.16 26.87
CA CYS A 103 -10.46 -12.36 26.06
C CYS A 103 -11.68 -11.88 26.84
N ARG A 104 -12.56 -11.10 26.21
CA ARG A 104 -13.77 -10.54 26.82
C ARG A 104 -14.71 -11.61 27.36
N PHE A 105 -14.92 -12.70 26.62
CA PHE A 105 -15.85 -13.77 27.01
C PHE A 105 -15.30 -14.65 28.15
N CYS A 106 -14.01 -14.98 28.12
CA CYS A 106 -13.35 -15.69 29.22
C CYS A 106 -13.44 -14.91 30.54
N VAL A 107 -13.28 -13.58 30.49
CA VAL A 107 -13.38 -12.71 31.68
C VAL A 107 -14.80 -12.67 32.24
N LYS A 108 -15.81 -12.91 31.39
CA LYS A 108 -17.21 -13.05 31.80
C LYS A 108 -17.57 -14.47 32.28
N GLY A 109 -16.59 -15.37 32.43
CA GLY A 109 -16.80 -16.73 32.95
C GLY A 109 -17.22 -17.77 31.90
N ARG A 110 -17.21 -17.43 30.60
CA ARG A 110 -17.46 -18.42 29.54
C ARG A 110 -16.23 -19.30 29.32
N SER A 111 -16.45 -20.58 28.99
CA SER A 111 -15.36 -21.49 28.66
C SER A 111 -14.70 -21.05 27.34
N LYS A 112 -13.42 -21.45 27.15
CA LYS A 112 -12.67 -21.12 25.93
C LYS A 112 -13.24 -21.82 24.70
N GLU A 113 -13.84 -22.99 24.89
CA GLU A 113 -14.43 -23.83 23.86
C GLU A 113 -15.75 -23.21 23.34
N ASP A 114 -16.40 -22.36 24.15
CA ASP A 114 -17.70 -21.76 23.82
C ASP A 114 -17.63 -20.58 22.83
N HIS A 115 -16.43 -20.16 22.42
CA HIS A 115 -16.22 -19.02 21.52
C HIS A 115 -14.87 -19.13 20.82
N ASN A 116 -14.64 -18.29 19.80
CA ASN A 116 -13.34 -18.18 19.16
C ASN A 116 -12.33 -17.46 20.08
N CYS A 117 -11.86 -18.16 21.11
CA CYS A 117 -10.93 -17.61 22.08
C CYS A 117 -9.53 -17.43 21.47
N ARG A 118 -9.15 -16.18 21.22
CA ARG A 118 -7.80 -15.84 20.72
C ARG A 118 -6.78 -15.56 21.82
N LYS A 119 -7.10 -15.82 23.10
CA LYS A 119 -6.15 -15.62 24.21
C LYS A 119 -5.03 -16.66 24.11
N ASN A 120 -3.83 -16.21 23.78
CA ASN A 120 -2.66 -17.05 23.53
C ASN A 120 -1.41 -16.65 24.33
N PHE A 121 -1.48 -15.60 25.17
CA PHE A 121 -0.34 -15.11 25.94
C PHE A 121 -0.70 -14.89 27.41
N GLN A 122 0.26 -15.10 28.32
CA GLN A 122 0.03 -15.01 29.77
C GLN A 122 1.00 -14.07 30.50
N GLU A 123 2.19 -13.84 29.95
CA GLU A 123 3.21 -13.01 30.60
C GLU A 123 2.92 -11.50 30.49
N SER A 124 3.90 -10.66 30.85
CA SER A 124 3.80 -9.20 30.80
C SER A 124 3.74 -8.67 29.36
N ALA A 125 3.19 -7.47 29.14
CA ALA A 125 3.17 -6.88 27.80
C ALA A 125 4.59 -6.72 27.22
N LYS A 126 5.60 -6.42 28.05
CA LYS A 126 6.99 -6.24 27.63
C LYS A 126 7.63 -7.49 27.00
N THR A 127 7.10 -8.68 27.29
CA THR A 127 7.64 -9.93 26.74
C THR A 127 6.92 -10.39 25.47
N MET A 128 5.83 -9.73 25.07
CA MET A 128 5.10 -10.10 23.85
C MET A 128 5.91 -9.90 22.58
N GLU A 129 6.64 -8.79 22.48
CA GLU A 129 7.45 -8.46 21.31
C GLU A 129 8.60 -9.47 21.08
N PRO A 130 9.49 -9.74 22.06
CA PRO A 130 10.54 -10.72 21.86
C PRO A 130 9.98 -12.12 21.59
N ASP A 131 8.85 -12.49 22.21
CA ASP A 131 8.20 -13.78 22.01
C ASP A 131 7.53 -13.91 20.62
N ALA A 132 6.83 -12.87 20.17
CA ALA A 132 6.22 -12.83 18.84
C ALA A 132 7.28 -12.85 17.74
N GLY A 133 8.34 -12.04 17.86
CA GLY A 133 9.45 -12.05 16.91
C GLY A 133 10.19 -13.39 16.88
N ALA A 134 10.43 -14.02 18.03
CA ALA A 134 11.05 -15.35 18.08
C ALA A 134 10.18 -16.41 17.38
N ALA A 135 8.88 -16.42 17.63
CA ALA A 135 7.95 -17.33 16.95
C ALA A 135 7.95 -17.10 15.43
N LEU A 136 8.00 -15.86 14.97
CA LEU A 136 8.01 -15.57 13.53
C LEU A 136 9.34 -15.91 12.86
N ILE A 137 10.46 -15.75 13.56
CA ILE A 137 11.78 -16.02 13.00
C ILE A 137 12.11 -17.52 13.03
N ASN A 138 11.77 -18.21 14.12
CA ASN A 138 12.18 -19.59 14.38
C ASN A 138 11.09 -20.60 14.05
N ASP A 139 9.82 -20.22 14.21
CA ASP A 139 8.68 -21.13 14.18
C ASP A 139 7.69 -20.86 13.06
N SER A 140 7.96 -19.88 12.19
CA SER A 140 7.14 -19.63 11.01
C SER A 140 7.06 -20.88 10.15
N LYS A 141 5.85 -21.40 10.01
CA LYS A 141 5.53 -22.50 9.12
C LYS A 141 5.70 -22.05 7.64
N ILE A 142 5.46 -20.79 7.27
CA ILE A 142 5.69 -20.25 5.91
C ILE A 142 7.16 -20.42 5.57
N PHE A 143 8.05 -20.04 6.49
CA PHE A 143 9.48 -20.16 6.26
C PHE A 143 9.92 -21.62 6.20
N LYS A 144 9.41 -22.48 7.09
CA LYS A 144 9.70 -23.92 7.04
C LYS A 144 9.21 -24.57 5.74
N GLU A 145 8.00 -24.26 5.28
CA GLU A 145 7.41 -24.79 4.05
C GLU A 145 8.11 -24.29 2.78
N ALA A 146 8.54 -23.02 2.77
CA ALA A 146 9.28 -22.42 1.65
C ALA A 146 10.79 -22.64 1.73
N ASN A 147 11.26 -23.41 2.72
CA ASN A 147 12.66 -23.65 3.04
C ASN A 147 13.51 -22.37 3.16
N LEU A 148 12.96 -21.37 3.85
CA LEU A 148 13.59 -20.08 4.12
C LEU A 148 14.16 -20.04 5.53
N ALA A 149 15.33 -19.44 5.68
CA ALA A 149 15.92 -19.12 6.98
C ALA A 149 16.20 -17.62 7.09
N VAL A 150 15.77 -17.00 8.19
CA VAL A 150 16.05 -15.59 8.45
C VAL A 150 17.49 -15.46 8.97
N ARG A 151 18.35 -14.81 8.18
CA ARG A 151 19.76 -14.59 8.54
C ARG A 151 20.00 -13.19 9.10
N VAL A 152 19.23 -12.22 8.64
CA VAL A 152 19.37 -10.81 9.01
C VAL A 152 18.00 -10.21 9.33
N VAL A 153 17.91 -9.52 10.47
CA VAL A 153 16.70 -8.84 10.95
C VAL A 153 16.98 -7.36 11.18
N PHE A 154 16.15 -6.47 10.64
CA PHE A 154 16.13 -5.04 10.97
C PHE A 154 14.99 -4.74 11.94
N GLY A 155 15.21 -3.92 12.97
CA GLY A 155 14.15 -3.52 13.91
C GLY A 155 14.70 -2.77 15.12
N ASP A 156 13.88 -2.60 16.17
CA ASP A 156 14.26 -1.87 17.39
C ASP A 156 15.49 -2.49 18.08
N GLU A 157 16.36 -1.65 18.67
CA GLU A 157 17.55 -2.10 19.42
C GLU A 157 17.22 -2.61 20.84
N ASP A 158 16.27 -3.53 20.96
CA ASP A 158 15.95 -4.20 22.22
C ASP A 158 16.76 -5.50 22.36
N SER A 159 17.61 -5.54 23.40
CA SER A 159 18.52 -6.66 23.68
C SER A 159 17.77 -7.96 24.03
N SER A 160 16.57 -7.85 24.61
CA SER A 160 15.68 -8.98 24.93
C SER A 160 15.18 -9.70 23.66
N ALA A 161 14.89 -8.95 22.60
CA ALA A 161 14.46 -9.51 21.31
C ALA A 161 15.59 -10.27 20.61
N ILE A 162 16.79 -9.70 20.56
CA ILE A 162 17.98 -10.38 19.97
C ILE A 162 18.25 -11.70 20.68
N ALA A 163 18.23 -11.69 22.01
CA ALA A 163 18.46 -12.88 22.81
C ALA A 163 17.37 -13.94 22.57
N ALA A 164 16.10 -13.54 22.42
CA ALA A 164 15.01 -14.46 22.09
C ALA A 164 15.16 -15.08 20.70
N PHE A 165 15.54 -14.28 19.71
CA PHE A 165 15.69 -14.76 18.33
C PHE A 165 16.81 -15.80 18.23
N ARG A 166 17.97 -15.50 18.83
CA ARG A 166 19.17 -16.37 18.80
C ARG A 166 18.98 -17.69 19.53
N ARG A 167 18.12 -17.76 20.56
CA ARG A 167 17.86 -19.00 21.30
C ARG A 167 17.21 -20.11 20.46
N GLY A 168 16.52 -19.75 19.37
CA GLY A 168 15.81 -20.70 18.51
C GLY A 168 16.49 -21.00 17.16
N THR A 169 17.61 -20.36 16.83
CA THR A 169 18.34 -20.57 15.56
C THR A 169 19.63 -21.34 15.75
N VAL A 170 19.87 -22.32 14.88
CA VAL A 170 21.16 -23.05 14.79
C VAL A 170 22.24 -22.22 14.08
N ASN A 171 21.83 -21.29 13.21
CA ASN A 171 22.71 -20.44 12.41
C ASN A 171 22.96 -19.07 13.06
N SER A 172 24.10 -18.44 12.76
CA SER A 172 24.44 -17.10 13.24
C SER A 172 23.50 -16.04 12.65
N MET A 173 22.53 -15.57 13.44
CA MET A 173 21.60 -14.50 13.09
C MET A 173 22.14 -13.11 13.46
N PHE A 174 22.01 -12.17 12.53
CA PHE A 174 22.39 -10.76 12.72
C PHE A 174 21.15 -9.88 12.90
N LYS A 175 21.21 -8.92 13.84
CA LYS A 175 20.18 -7.90 14.00
C LYS A 175 20.77 -6.51 13.80
N PHE A 176 20.10 -5.68 13.04
CA PHE A 176 20.45 -4.29 12.78
C PHE A 176 19.34 -3.35 13.27
N ALA A 177 19.74 -2.17 13.74
CA ALA A 177 18.80 -1.11 14.11
C ALA A 177 18.06 -0.58 12.87
N ASP A 178 16.85 -0.04 13.03
CA ASP A 178 16.25 0.79 11.97
C ASP A 178 16.85 2.23 11.95
N GLY A 179 16.58 2.97 10.87
CA GLY A 179 17.15 4.31 10.66
C GLY A 179 16.65 5.39 11.63
N ASN A 180 15.46 5.22 12.22
CA ASN A 180 14.92 6.14 13.21
C ASN A 180 15.54 5.89 14.59
N HIS A 181 15.66 4.63 14.99
CA HIS A 181 16.37 4.19 16.18
C HIS A 181 17.84 4.56 16.12
N LEU A 182 18.45 4.49 14.93
CA LEU A 182 19.79 5.02 14.72
C LEU A 182 19.89 6.53 15.00
N LYS A 183 18.96 7.35 14.48
CA LYS A 183 18.93 8.80 14.74
C LYS A 183 18.63 9.13 16.21
N LYS A 184 17.80 8.31 16.87
CA LYS A 184 17.44 8.43 18.29
C LYS A 184 18.62 8.08 19.20
N ASN A 185 19.35 7.03 18.88
CA ASN A 185 20.59 6.64 19.56
C ASN A 185 21.66 7.71 19.40
N PHE A 186 21.92 8.17 18.17
CA PHE A 186 22.83 9.30 17.94
C PHE A 186 22.42 10.53 18.74
N SER A 187 21.12 10.82 18.81
CA SER A 187 20.61 11.92 19.63
C SER A 187 20.89 11.70 21.12
N ARG A 188 20.67 10.50 21.65
CA ARG A 188 20.94 10.15 23.05
C ARG A 188 22.43 10.30 23.38
N ASP A 189 23.30 9.76 22.52
CA ASP A 189 24.75 9.80 22.72
C ASP A 189 25.26 11.24 22.66
N LEU A 190 24.74 12.04 21.71
CA LEU A 190 25.01 13.48 21.63
C LEU A 190 24.52 14.25 22.86
N HIS A 191 23.37 13.89 23.43
CA HIS A 191 22.86 14.49 24.67
C HIS A 191 23.62 14.02 25.92
N GLY A 192 24.31 12.88 25.85
CA GLY A 192 25.24 12.41 26.89
C GLY A 192 26.51 13.24 27.00
N LEU A 193 26.90 13.94 25.93
CA LEU A 193 28.06 14.85 25.92
C LEU A 193 27.73 16.14 26.70
N ASN A 194 28.25 16.26 27.92
CA ASN A 194 27.93 17.38 28.81
C ASN A 194 28.81 18.62 28.57
N TYR A 195 28.71 19.24 27.40
CA TYR A 195 29.49 20.42 27.02
C TYR A 195 28.63 21.69 26.89
N LYS A 196 29.16 22.85 27.34
CA LYS A 196 28.48 24.15 27.26
C LYS A 196 28.05 24.51 25.83
N GLU A 197 28.88 24.18 24.84
CA GLU A 197 28.62 24.46 23.42
C GLU A 197 27.47 23.63 22.82
N LEU A 198 27.14 22.48 23.43
CA LEU A 198 26.02 21.60 23.03
C LEU A 198 24.71 21.90 23.79
N LYS A 199 24.71 22.80 24.77
CA LYS A 199 23.46 23.23 25.46
C LYS A 199 22.48 23.98 24.54
N PRO A 200 22.92 24.86 23.62
CA PRO A 200 22.00 25.56 22.73
C PRO A 200 21.30 24.61 21.76
N LYS A 201 19.96 24.70 21.68
CA LYS A 201 19.13 23.91 20.75
C LYS A 201 19.58 24.05 19.29
N LYS A 202 20.06 25.23 18.90
CA LYS A 202 20.57 25.51 17.54
C LYS A 202 21.79 24.65 17.18
N THR A 203 22.70 24.45 18.13
CA THR A 203 23.94 23.68 17.94
C THR A 203 23.61 22.20 17.79
N VAL A 204 22.81 21.65 18.71
CA VAL A 204 22.36 20.25 18.65
C VAL A 204 21.61 19.97 17.34
N LYS A 205 20.73 20.88 16.92
CA LYS A 205 20.00 20.76 15.65
C LYS A 205 20.96 20.76 14.46
N HIS A 206 22.01 21.59 14.48
CA HIS A 206 23.02 21.64 13.43
C HIS A 206 23.81 20.34 13.34
N VAL A 207 24.31 19.81 14.47
CA VAL A 207 25.05 18.54 14.52
C VAL A 207 24.21 17.37 13.99
N LYS A 208 22.95 17.28 14.41
CA LYS A 208 21.99 16.28 13.88
C LYS A 208 21.75 16.44 12.37
N LYS A 209 21.75 17.69 11.87
CA LYS A 209 21.59 17.99 10.44
C LYS A 209 22.82 17.53 9.65
N CYS A 210 24.03 17.76 10.15
CA CYS A 210 25.27 17.28 9.52
C CYS A 210 25.31 15.76 9.44
N PHE A 211 24.95 15.06 10.52
CA PHE A 211 24.81 13.60 10.53
C PHE A 211 23.77 13.12 9.50
N SER A 212 22.60 13.75 9.47
CA SER A 212 21.53 13.38 8.52
C SER A 212 21.92 13.64 7.05
N TYR A 213 22.67 14.71 6.77
CA TYR A 213 23.15 15.00 5.42
C TYR A 213 24.26 14.07 4.98
N ALA A 214 25.24 13.77 5.85
CA ALA A 214 26.28 12.79 5.56
C ALA A 214 25.67 11.43 5.19
N ILE A 215 24.59 11.07 5.88
CA ILE A 215 23.78 9.90 5.58
C ILE A 215 23.08 10.01 4.21
N ALA A 216 22.27 11.06 4.00
CA ALA A 216 21.41 11.15 2.82
C ALA A 216 22.21 11.23 1.49
N GLN A 217 23.34 11.93 1.50
CA GLN A 217 24.16 12.15 0.30
C GLN A 217 25.03 10.94 -0.06
N ASN A 218 25.22 9.99 0.85
CA ASN A 218 26.07 8.82 0.62
C ASN A 218 25.27 7.52 0.58
N THR A 219 23.95 7.60 0.34
CA THR A 219 23.06 6.45 0.19
C THR A 219 23.60 5.48 -0.86
N GLY A 220 23.72 4.19 -0.50
CA GLY A 220 24.27 3.15 -1.38
C GLY A 220 25.81 3.10 -1.47
N ASN A 221 26.56 3.95 -0.76
CA ASN A 221 28.03 3.96 -0.79
C ASN A 221 28.66 4.04 0.62
N ALA A 222 28.88 2.89 1.26
CA ALA A 222 29.44 2.79 2.61
C ALA A 222 30.85 3.37 2.79
N LYS A 223 31.69 3.28 1.75
CA LYS A 223 33.06 3.83 1.79
C LYS A 223 33.02 5.37 1.83
N ASN A 224 32.18 5.98 1.00
CA ASN A 224 31.98 7.43 1.01
C ASN A 224 31.24 7.88 2.28
N LEU A 225 30.28 7.10 2.80
CA LEU A 225 29.62 7.39 4.08
C LEU A 225 30.63 7.37 5.24
N ALA A 226 31.49 6.36 5.33
CA ALA A 226 32.54 6.30 6.36
C ALA A 226 33.43 7.54 6.30
N SER A 227 33.88 7.90 5.10
CA SER A 227 34.68 9.11 4.88
C SER A 227 33.92 10.38 5.28
N ALA A 228 32.65 10.51 4.88
CA ALA A 228 31.82 11.67 5.22
C ALA A 228 31.61 11.80 6.74
N LEU A 229 31.31 10.70 7.45
CA LEU A 229 31.11 10.69 8.90
C LEU A 229 32.38 11.13 9.64
N ARG A 230 33.56 10.63 9.25
CA ARG A 230 34.85 11.03 9.84
C ARG A 230 35.15 12.53 9.66
N ASN A 231 34.60 13.13 8.61
CA ASN A 231 34.81 14.54 8.28
C ASN A 231 33.77 15.48 8.92
N VAL A 232 32.68 14.97 9.51
CA VAL A 232 31.67 15.81 10.18
C VAL A 232 32.25 16.62 11.34
N PRO A 233 33.06 16.06 12.26
CA PRO A 233 33.73 16.83 13.31
C PRO A 233 34.59 17.97 12.75
N GLY A 234 35.39 17.72 11.70
CA GLY A 234 36.18 18.77 11.04
C GLY A 234 35.31 19.94 10.58
N HIS A 235 34.19 19.65 9.91
CA HIS A 235 33.22 20.67 9.49
C HIS A 235 32.64 21.48 10.64
N LEU A 236 32.30 20.86 11.77
CA LEU A 236 31.75 21.57 12.93
C LEU A 236 32.74 22.56 13.56
N PHE A 237 34.04 22.37 13.31
CA PHE A 237 35.14 23.18 13.81
C PHE A 237 35.83 24.00 12.71
N ASN A 238 35.19 24.14 11.54
CA ASN A 238 35.70 24.92 10.40
C ASN A 238 37.04 24.41 9.82
N SER A 239 37.33 23.11 9.96
CA SER A 239 38.41 22.42 9.23
C SER A 239 37.82 21.70 8.01
N HIS A 240 38.37 22.01 6.84
CA HIS A 240 37.86 21.54 5.55
C HIS A 240 38.84 20.66 4.75
N ASP A 241 39.89 20.18 5.40
CA ASP A 241 41.08 19.60 4.74
C ASP A 241 40.78 18.29 3.98
N ASN A 242 39.73 17.56 4.39
CA ASN A 242 39.42 16.22 3.89
C ASN A 242 38.01 16.08 3.28
N CYS A 243 37.33 17.18 2.97
CA CYS A 243 35.87 17.19 2.88
C CYS A 243 35.21 16.68 1.58
N GLY A 244 35.96 15.99 0.72
CA GLY A 244 35.42 15.32 -0.48
C GLY A 244 34.45 16.17 -1.33
N THR A 245 33.48 15.52 -1.96
CA THR A 245 32.35 16.14 -2.70
C THR A 245 31.19 16.58 -1.80
N TRP A 246 31.21 16.19 -0.52
CA TRP A 246 30.19 16.52 0.49
C TRP A 246 30.18 18.02 0.85
N CYS A 247 31.29 18.72 0.63
CA CYS A 247 31.42 20.14 0.91
C CYS A 247 31.14 21.02 -0.32
N ASN A 248 29.90 21.51 -0.45
CA ASN A 248 29.55 22.56 -1.45
C ASN A 248 30.18 23.93 -1.15
N ARG A 249 30.91 24.08 -0.04
CA ARG A 249 31.45 25.36 0.44
C ARG A 249 32.89 25.65 0.03
N LYS A 250 33.53 24.75 -0.74
CA LYS A 250 34.85 25.05 -1.33
C LYS A 250 34.85 26.34 -2.18
N ASN A 251 33.67 26.77 -2.68
CA ASN A 251 33.52 27.87 -3.63
C ASN A 251 32.58 29.02 -3.20
N ALA A 252 32.15 29.14 -1.92
CA ALA A 252 31.17 30.18 -1.54
C ALA A 252 31.43 30.86 -0.18
N SER A 253 31.46 32.19 -0.18
CA SER A 253 31.66 33.14 0.92
C SER A 253 30.47 33.24 1.91
N THR A 254 29.88 32.11 2.32
CA THR A 254 28.75 32.13 3.28
C THR A 254 29.18 31.69 4.68
N GLN A 255 29.04 32.60 5.65
CA GLN A 255 29.37 32.36 7.07
C GLN A 255 28.66 31.11 7.62
N GLN A 256 29.42 30.28 8.33
CA GLN A 256 28.89 29.12 9.03
C GLN A 256 28.10 29.57 10.27
N THR A 257 26.87 29.08 10.43
CA THR A 257 25.95 29.52 11.50
C THR A 257 26.30 28.96 12.88
N VAL A 258 27.09 27.89 12.95
CA VAL A 258 27.58 27.26 14.18
C VAL A 258 29.01 26.79 13.96
N ILE A 259 29.96 27.34 14.71
CA ILE A 259 31.36 26.93 14.75
C ILE A 259 31.70 26.58 16.20
N LEU A 260 32.10 25.33 16.43
CA LEU A 260 32.55 24.84 17.73
C LEU A 260 34.03 25.15 17.94
N LYS A 261 34.47 25.28 19.20
CA LYS A 261 35.86 25.67 19.52
C LYS A 261 36.55 24.79 20.56
N ASN A 262 35.79 24.05 21.38
CA ASN A 262 36.35 23.22 22.43
C ASN A 262 37.07 21.96 21.89
N SER A 263 38.38 21.85 22.12
CA SER A 263 39.22 20.73 21.65
C SER A 263 38.85 19.38 22.27
N SER A 264 38.43 19.33 23.54
CA SER A 264 37.96 18.08 24.16
C SER A 264 36.65 17.60 23.54
N LEU A 265 35.75 18.54 23.24
CA LEU A 265 34.51 18.24 22.49
C LEU A 265 34.81 17.77 21.06
N TYR A 266 35.85 18.30 20.41
CA TYR A 266 36.31 17.81 19.11
C TYR A 266 36.71 16.34 19.19
N ASN A 267 37.48 15.95 20.21
CA ASN A 267 37.93 14.57 20.39
C ASN A 267 36.77 13.62 20.68
N GLU A 268 35.82 14.01 21.54
CA GLU A 268 34.64 13.18 21.83
C GLU A 268 33.71 13.04 20.62
N LEU A 269 33.46 14.13 19.88
CA LEU A 269 32.72 14.06 18.63
C LEU A 269 33.47 13.22 17.60
N SER A 270 34.79 13.33 17.50
CA SER A 270 35.60 12.51 16.59
C SER A 270 35.55 11.04 16.95
N GLY A 271 35.63 10.68 18.24
CA GLY A 271 35.45 9.32 18.71
C GLY A 271 34.06 8.77 18.39
N LEU A 272 33.01 9.57 18.64
CA LEU A 272 31.63 9.21 18.35
C LEU A 272 31.40 9.00 16.84
N PHE A 273 31.86 9.92 15.98
CA PHE A 273 31.73 9.81 14.54
C PHE A 273 32.65 8.74 13.92
N ASN A 274 33.81 8.45 14.53
CA ASN A 274 34.68 7.35 14.11
C ASN A 274 34.03 6.00 14.41
N SER A 275 33.48 5.80 15.60
CA SER A 275 32.71 4.61 15.95
C SER A 275 31.50 4.42 15.03
N LEU A 276 30.83 5.51 14.66
CA LEU A 276 29.76 5.48 13.65
C LEU A 276 30.31 5.12 12.25
N SER A 277 31.50 5.57 11.88
CA SER A 277 32.14 5.27 10.59
C SER A 277 32.60 3.81 10.48
N GLU A 278 33.04 3.19 11.57
CA GLU A 278 33.44 1.77 11.60
C GLU A 278 32.23 0.86 11.37
N SER A 279 31.04 1.33 11.73
CA SER A 279 29.76 0.66 11.46
C SER A 279 29.07 1.13 10.17
N SER A 280 29.72 1.91 9.30
CA SER A 280 29.06 2.62 8.19
C SER A 280 28.27 1.71 7.24
N SER A 281 28.79 0.53 6.89
CA SER A 281 28.09 -0.44 6.03
C SER A 281 26.80 -0.96 6.67
N PHE A 282 26.80 -1.20 7.99
CA PHE A 282 25.63 -1.63 8.74
C PHE A 282 24.61 -0.50 8.92
N ARG A 283 25.09 0.71 9.17
CA ARG A 283 24.28 1.91 9.33
C ARG A 283 23.60 2.31 8.01
N LEU A 284 24.28 2.14 6.88
CA LEU A 284 23.70 2.38 5.56
C LEU A 284 22.58 1.39 5.25
N ALA A 285 22.72 0.12 5.66
CA ALA A 285 21.65 -0.86 5.57
C ALA A 285 20.45 -0.51 6.48
N SER A 286 20.70 -0.01 7.71
CA SER A 286 19.66 0.49 8.63
C SER A 286 18.84 1.67 8.08
N LEU A 287 19.42 2.46 7.17
CA LEU A 287 18.80 3.67 6.62
C LEU A 287 17.83 3.40 5.47
N VAL A 288 17.93 2.23 4.84
CA VAL A 288 16.98 1.77 3.81
C VAL A 288 15.60 1.48 4.45
N CYS A 289 15.56 1.13 5.73
CA CYS A 289 14.33 0.98 6.51
C CYS A 289 13.80 2.37 6.95
N VAL A 290 13.06 3.02 6.06
CA VAL A 290 12.24 4.20 6.43
C VAL A 290 10.95 3.72 7.10
N LYS A 291 10.53 4.45 8.14
CA LYS A 291 9.32 4.28 8.96
C LYS A 291 8.22 3.43 8.28
N ASN A 292 7.99 2.22 8.79
CA ASN A 292 6.71 1.55 8.62
C ASN A 292 5.72 2.30 9.53
N ASP A 293 4.82 3.08 8.93
CA ASP A 293 3.66 3.57 9.64
C ASP A 293 2.77 2.36 9.94
N GLY A 294 2.98 1.72 11.09
CA GLY A 294 2.31 0.50 11.55
C GLY A 294 0.78 0.58 11.65
N GLU A 295 0.16 1.72 11.34
CA GLU A 295 -1.29 1.84 11.12
C GLU A 295 -1.74 1.46 9.70
N SER A 296 -0.84 1.44 8.71
CA SER A 296 -1.18 1.12 7.30
C SER A 296 -0.84 -0.31 6.88
N SER A 297 -0.10 -1.07 7.70
CA SER A 297 0.43 -2.39 7.31
C SER A 297 -0.28 -3.57 7.97
N ILE A 298 -1.21 -3.34 8.91
CA ILE A 298 -1.97 -4.42 9.57
C ILE A 298 -3.11 -4.95 8.68
N SER A 299 -3.47 -4.23 7.61
CA SER A 299 -4.51 -4.66 6.66
C SER A 299 -4.04 -5.69 5.62
N GLU A 300 -2.74 -5.97 5.48
CA GLU A 300 -2.20 -6.79 4.37
C GLU A 300 -1.68 -8.18 4.77
N ILE A 301 -1.97 -8.68 5.98
CA ILE A 301 -1.39 -9.95 6.48
C ILE A 301 -2.43 -10.89 7.05
N ARG A 302 -3.41 -11.29 6.23
CA ARG A 302 -4.22 -12.48 6.56
C ARG A 302 -4.16 -13.58 5.51
N VAL A 303 -3.27 -13.46 4.52
CA VAL A 303 -3.15 -14.46 3.46
C VAL A 303 -1.71 -14.84 3.19
N GLN A 304 -1.20 -15.77 4.00
CA GLN A 304 -0.33 -16.83 3.49
C GLN A 304 -0.19 -17.91 4.56
N TYR A 305 -1.16 -18.82 4.61
CA TYR A 305 -0.95 -20.20 5.04
C TYR A 305 -1.90 -21.05 4.23
N GLN A 306 -1.38 -21.61 3.15
CA GLN A 306 -1.83 -22.88 2.59
C GLN A 306 -0.72 -23.39 1.70
N SER A 307 0.13 -24.21 2.32
CA SER A 307 1.01 -25.19 1.70
C SER A 307 0.32 -25.96 0.57
N ASN A 308 1.09 -26.23 -0.48
CA ASN A 308 0.90 -27.23 -1.54
C ASN A 308 -0.09 -26.87 -2.66
N LEU A 309 0.45 -26.38 -3.79
CA LEU A 309 0.39 -27.09 -5.08
C LEU A 309 1.28 -26.39 -6.12
N GLY A 310 1.91 -27.20 -6.96
CA GLY A 310 3.08 -26.90 -7.77
C GLY A 310 2.90 -25.86 -8.89
N PHE A 311 4.07 -25.44 -9.36
CA PHE A 311 4.38 -24.70 -10.58
C PHE A 311 3.52 -25.08 -11.80
N SER A 312 3.08 -24.04 -12.54
CA SER A 312 3.41 -23.75 -13.95
C SER A 312 2.19 -23.24 -14.72
N GLU A 313 2.06 -21.92 -14.84
CA GLU A 313 1.74 -21.27 -16.11
C GLU A 313 1.96 -19.77 -15.94
N SER A 314 2.98 -19.27 -16.63
CA SER A 314 3.14 -17.86 -16.96
C SER A 314 1.94 -17.42 -17.80
N LEU A 315 0.93 -16.83 -17.17
CA LEU A 315 -0.09 -16.08 -17.88
C LEU A 315 0.43 -14.67 -18.11
N GLU A 316 1.02 -14.50 -19.29
CA GLU A 316 1.19 -13.21 -19.92
C GLU A 316 -0.11 -12.41 -19.82
N THR A 317 0.01 -11.17 -19.35
CA THR A 317 -1.07 -10.18 -19.31
C THR A 317 -1.48 -9.82 -20.74
N SER A 318 -2.42 -10.56 -21.31
CA SER A 318 -3.15 -10.12 -22.50
C SER A 318 -4.26 -9.15 -22.07
N ASP A 319 -3.90 -7.88 -21.96
CA ASP A 319 -4.79 -6.73 -21.75
C ASP A 319 -5.62 -6.42 -23.01
N ASN A 320 -6.46 -7.37 -23.45
CA ASN A 320 -7.54 -7.11 -24.40
C ASN A 320 -8.73 -8.01 -24.05
N PHE A 321 -9.70 -7.45 -23.33
CA PHE A 321 -11.01 -8.06 -23.18
C PHE A 321 -11.75 -7.91 -24.50
N ASP A 322 -11.81 -8.99 -25.27
CA ASP A 322 -12.59 -9.07 -26.51
C ASP A 322 -14.09 -9.01 -26.17
N ASP A 323 -14.72 -7.88 -26.53
CA ASP A 323 -16.15 -7.58 -26.32
C ASP A 323 -17.08 -8.49 -27.15
N SER A 324 -16.52 -9.23 -28.12
CA SER A 324 -17.28 -9.93 -29.16
C SER A 324 -17.89 -11.29 -28.76
N GLN A 325 -17.60 -11.84 -27.57
CA GLN A 325 -18.10 -13.16 -27.16
C GLN A 325 -19.07 -13.15 -25.96
N LEU A 326 -19.58 -12.00 -25.55
CA LEU A 326 -20.57 -11.88 -24.47
C LEU A 326 -22.00 -11.69 -25.02
N GLU A 327 -22.43 -12.62 -25.89
CA GLU A 327 -23.83 -12.82 -26.25
C GLU A 327 -24.61 -13.41 -25.07
N THR A 328 -24.83 -12.60 -24.03
CA THR A 328 -25.92 -12.85 -23.08
C THR A 328 -27.12 -12.06 -23.59
N THR A 329 -28.14 -12.79 -24.05
CA THR A 329 -29.48 -12.30 -24.35
C THR A 329 -29.90 -11.24 -23.32
N GLN A 330 -30.45 -10.10 -23.77
CA GLN A 330 -31.01 -9.08 -22.87
C GLN A 330 -32.13 -9.71 -22.04
N ILE A 331 -31.81 -10.18 -20.84
CA ILE A 331 -32.79 -10.75 -19.91
C ILE A 331 -33.69 -9.61 -19.44
N LYS A 332 -34.98 -9.68 -19.78
CA LYS A 332 -36.00 -8.78 -19.22
C LYS A 332 -36.10 -9.07 -17.72
N ILE A 333 -35.77 -8.10 -16.87
CA ILE A 333 -35.79 -8.27 -15.41
C ILE A 333 -37.23 -8.12 -14.92
N THR A 334 -37.85 -9.23 -14.51
CA THR A 334 -39.17 -9.28 -13.86
C THR A 334 -39.18 -10.34 -12.76
N SER A 335 -40.22 -10.36 -11.93
CA SER A 335 -40.42 -11.41 -10.91
C SER A 335 -40.62 -12.81 -11.50
N GLU A 336 -41.04 -12.92 -12.76
CA GLU A 336 -41.21 -14.22 -13.45
C GLU A 336 -39.86 -14.79 -13.91
N THR A 337 -38.98 -13.92 -14.40
CA THR A 337 -37.70 -14.31 -15.04
C THR A 337 -36.53 -14.34 -14.08
N CYS A 338 -36.59 -13.58 -12.98
CA CYS A 338 -35.47 -13.39 -12.07
C CYS A 338 -35.86 -13.62 -10.61
N ASN A 339 -34.95 -14.24 -9.85
CA ASN A 339 -35.06 -14.32 -8.39
C ASN A 339 -34.39 -13.12 -7.72
N LEU A 340 -34.91 -12.71 -6.56
CA LEU A 340 -34.22 -11.74 -5.69
C LEU A 340 -33.23 -12.50 -4.81
N VAL A 341 -31.97 -12.07 -4.85
CA VAL A 341 -30.94 -12.55 -3.94
C VAL A 341 -30.53 -11.37 -3.07
N TYR A 342 -30.82 -11.46 -1.78
CA TYR A 342 -30.39 -10.47 -0.80
C TYR A 342 -28.93 -10.75 -0.48
N PHE A 343 -28.07 -9.75 -0.51
CA PHE A 343 -26.64 -9.94 -0.23
C PHE A 343 -26.06 -8.73 0.49
N ASP A 344 -24.99 -8.97 1.22
CA ASP A 344 -24.22 -7.96 1.93
C ASP A 344 -22.74 -8.34 1.93
N LEU A 345 -21.86 -7.34 2.04
CA LEU A 345 -20.42 -7.50 2.06
C LEU A 345 -19.80 -6.83 3.29
N GLU A 346 -19.09 -7.61 4.10
CA GLU A 346 -18.11 -7.00 5.00
C GLU A 346 -16.84 -6.66 4.22
N THR A 347 -16.28 -5.48 4.47
CA THR A 347 -15.08 -4.99 3.80
C THR A 347 -14.06 -4.49 4.81
N SER A 348 -12.79 -4.38 4.39
CA SER A 348 -11.72 -3.86 5.26
C SER A 348 -11.89 -2.38 5.65
N GLY A 349 -12.81 -1.66 5.02
CA GLY A 349 -13.08 -0.25 5.25
C GLY A 349 -14.07 0.34 4.23
N PHE A 350 -14.15 1.66 4.14
CA PHE A 350 -15.11 2.36 3.26
C PHE A 350 -14.50 2.88 1.93
N SER A 351 -13.21 2.65 1.70
CA SER A 351 -12.48 3.06 0.51
C SER A 351 -12.82 2.18 -0.70
N LYS A 352 -12.64 2.73 -1.90
CA LYS A 352 -12.89 2.01 -3.16
C LYS A 352 -11.96 0.81 -3.40
N ASN A 353 -10.84 0.76 -2.68
CA ASN A 353 -9.85 -0.30 -2.81
C ASN A 353 -9.88 -1.28 -1.64
N ASP A 354 -10.82 -1.12 -0.70
CA ASP A 354 -10.97 -2.06 0.41
C ASP A 354 -11.40 -3.43 -0.11
N GLU A 355 -10.89 -4.47 0.54
CA GLU A 355 -11.10 -5.85 0.13
C GLU A 355 -12.36 -6.43 0.80
N ILE A 356 -13.04 -7.32 0.09
CA ILE A 356 -14.19 -8.06 0.63
C ILE A 356 -13.66 -9.09 1.64
N LEU A 357 -14.11 -8.98 2.88
CA LEU A 357 -13.79 -9.86 4.01
C LEU A 357 -14.85 -10.93 4.25
N GLN A 358 -16.08 -10.66 3.86
CA GLN A 358 -17.18 -11.60 3.93
C GLN A 358 -18.16 -11.31 2.80
N ILE A 359 -18.72 -12.36 2.21
CA ILE A 359 -19.90 -12.26 1.36
C ILE A 359 -20.98 -13.14 1.97
N ALA A 360 -22.17 -12.57 2.15
CA ALA A 360 -23.35 -13.31 2.54
C ALA A 360 -24.46 -13.08 1.52
N ALA A 361 -25.28 -14.11 1.32
CA ALA A 361 -26.42 -14.06 0.44
C ALA A 361 -27.54 -14.99 0.92
N SER A 362 -28.79 -14.57 0.73
CA SER A 362 -30.00 -15.33 1.00
C SER A 362 -30.94 -15.26 -0.22
N CYS A 363 -31.54 -16.41 -0.55
CA CYS A 363 -32.56 -16.52 -1.59
C CYS A 363 -33.49 -17.68 -1.26
N GLU A 364 -34.79 -17.40 -1.07
CA GLU A 364 -35.83 -18.43 -0.86
C GLU A 364 -35.47 -19.44 0.26
N GLY A 365 -34.92 -18.95 1.37
CA GLY A 365 -34.50 -19.78 2.51
C GLY A 365 -33.17 -20.51 2.33
N ARG A 366 -32.56 -20.48 1.12
CA ARG A 366 -31.17 -20.92 0.92
C ARG A 366 -30.23 -19.79 1.31
N LYS A 367 -29.25 -20.15 2.13
CA LYS A 367 -28.29 -19.21 2.70
C LYS A 367 -26.87 -19.59 2.29
N PHE A 368 -26.07 -18.57 1.99
CA PHE A 368 -24.66 -18.67 1.69
C PHE A 368 -23.92 -17.60 2.47
N SER A 369 -22.89 -17.97 3.22
CA SER A 369 -21.99 -16.99 3.83
C SER A 369 -20.61 -17.60 3.88
N ILE A 370 -19.64 -16.83 3.41
CA ILE A 370 -18.25 -17.22 3.42
C ILE A 370 -17.39 -16.01 3.79
N TYR A 371 -16.46 -16.25 4.71
CA TYR A 371 -15.40 -15.29 4.98
C TYR A 371 -14.37 -15.41 3.86
N ILE A 372 -14.06 -14.27 3.24
CA ILE A 372 -13.07 -14.16 2.18
C ILE A 372 -11.81 -13.61 2.82
N ASN A 373 -10.71 -14.32 2.59
CA ASN A 373 -9.40 -13.84 2.96
C ASN A 373 -9.02 -12.70 2.00
N PRO A 374 -8.75 -11.47 2.50
CA PRO A 374 -8.39 -10.32 1.65
C PRO A 374 -7.21 -10.70 0.76
N THR A 375 -7.31 -10.53 -0.57
CA THR A 375 -6.45 -11.04 -1.67
C THR A 375 -6.83 -12.37 -2.35
N LYS A 376 -7.69 -13.22 -1.76
CA LYS A 376 -8.14 -14.47 -2.43
C LYS A 376 -9.20 -14.18 -3.49
N ARG A 377 -9.21 -14.98 -4.56
CA ARG A 377 -10.30 -15.02 -5.54
C ARG A 377 -11.61 -15.35 -4.82
N ILE A 378 -12.70 -14.72 -5.24
CA ILE A 378 -14.03 -15.09 -4.76
C ILE A 378 -14.28 -16.56 -5.11
N ASP A 379 -14.71 -17.37 -4.13
CA ASP A 379 -14.98 -18.79 -4.34
C ASP A 379 -15.99 -18.97 -5.49
N ASP A 380 -15.77 -19.95 -6.37
CA ASP A 380 -16.69 -20.23 -7.48
C ASP A 380 -18.09 -20.58 -6.96
N LYS A 381 -18.22 -21.12 -5.75
CA LYS A 381 -19.50 -21.38 -5.08
C LYS A 381 -20.26 -20.11 -4.69
N ALA A 382 -19.57 -18.97 -4.59
CA ALA A 382 -20.19 -17.66 -4.42
C ALA A 382 -20.74 -17.10 -5.74
N SER A 383 -20.43 -17.70 -6.89
CA SER A 383 -21.28 -17.49 -8.05
C SER A 383 -22.67 -17.92 -7.64
N PHE A 384 -23.65 -17.01 -7.68
CA PHE A 384 -25.02 -17.21 -7.18
C PHE A 384 -25.79 -18.36 -7.88
N SER A 385 -25.09 -19.12 -8.72
CA SER A 385 -25.49 -20.36 -9.36
C SER A 385 -25.99 -21.43 -8.39
N ASN A 386 -25.45 -21.50 -7.17
CA ASN A 386 -25.91 -22.42 -6.13
C ASN A 386 -27.13 -21.91 -5.34
N LEU A 387 -27.35 -20.59 -5.32
CA LEU A 387 -28.48 -19.95 -4.63
C LEU A 387 -29.73 -19.81 -5.49
N SER A 388 -29.60 -19.74 -6.81
CA SER A 388 -30.73 -19.58 -7.73
C SER A 388 -30.56 -20.40 -9.01
N SER A 389 -31.63 -21.10 -9.38
CA SER A 389 -31.74 -21.78 -10.67
C SER A 389 -32.01 -20.80 -11.81
N LYS A 390 -32.70 -19.70 -11.54
CA LYS A 390 -32.98 -18.59 -12.47
C LYS A 390 -31.89 -17.51 -12.42
N PRO A 391 -31.79 -16.64 -13.45
CA PRO A 391 -31.08 -15.36 -13.32
C PRO A 391 -31.52 -14.61 -12.06
N CYS A 392 -30.63 -13.82 -11.46
CA CYS A 392 -30.91 -13.15 -10.19
C CYS A 392 -30.66 -11.64 -10.22
N VAL A 393 -31.51 -10.91 -9.50
CA VAL A 393 -31.25 -9.51 -9.14
C VAL A 393 -30.66 -9.49 -7.75
N LEU A 394 -29.45 -8.95 -7.63
CA LEU A 394 -28.78 -8.80 -6.35
C LEU A 394 -29.28 -7.53 -5.65
N VAL A 395 -29.76 -7.68 -4.42
CA VAL A 395 -30.34 -6.60 -3.62
C VAL A 395 -29.50 -6.40 -2.37
N ALA A 396 -28.99 -5.18 -2.18
CA ALA A 396 -28.28 -4.78 -0.98
C ALA A 396 -28.80 -3.42 -0.49
N HIS A 397 -28.54 -3.12 0.78
CA HIS A 397 -28.88 -1.83 1.37
C HIS A 397 -27.78 -0.81 1.10
N ASN A 398 -28.06 0.21 0.28
CA ASN A 398 -27.03 1.07 -0.32
C ASN A 398 -26.10 0.27 -1.27
N VAL A 399 -26.71 -0.50 -2.17
CA VAL A 399 -26.05 -1.37 -3.16
C VAL A 399 -24.94 -0.70 -3.97
N SER A 400 -24.90 0.63 -4.04
CA SER A 400 -23.81 1.37 -4.68
C SER A 400 -22.44 1.00 -4.13
N PHE A 401 -22.36 0.69 -2.83
CA PHE A 401 -21.15 0.25 -2.14
C PHE A 401 -20.82 -1.21 -2.49
N ASP A 402 -21.73 -2.15 -2.19
CA ASP A 402 -21.50 -3.59 -2.33
C ASP A 402 -21.25 -4.01 -3.77
N LYS A 403 -22.08 -3.50 -4.68
CA LYS A 403 -21.94 -3.73 -6.12
C LYS A 403 -20.59 -3.28 -6.64
N ALA A 404 -20.09 -2.13 -6.18
CA ALA A 404 -18.82 -1.61 -6.68
C ALA A 404 -17.66 -2.53 -6.27
N HIS A 405 -17.65 -3.02 -5.03
CA HIS A 405 -16.63 -3.96 -4.54
C HIS A 405 -16.74 -5.32 -5.25
N LEU A 406 -17.96 -5.87 -5.35
CA LEU A 406 -18.19 -7.14 -6.03
C LEU A 406 -17.77 -7.10 -7.50
N LEU A 407 -18.17 -6.06 -8.25
CA LEU A 407 -17.80 -5.94 -9.66
C LEU A 407 -16.29 -5.72 -9.85
N ARG A 408 -15.63 -4.98 -8.96
CA ARG A 408 -14.17 -4.84 -9.01
C ARG A 408 -13.48 -6.19 -8.82
N ALA A 409 -13.93 -7.00 -7.86
CA ALA A 409 -13.40 -8.34 -7.64
C ALA A 409 -13.65 -9.27 -8.84
N ILE A 410 -14.87 -9.27 -9.39
CA ILE A 410 -15.21 -10.03 -10.59
C ILE A 410 -14.29 -9.67 -11.76
N LEU A 411 -14.07 -8.38 -12.01
CA LEU A 411 -13.17 -7.91 -13.08
C LEU A 411 -11.71 -8.26 -12.79
N LYS A 412 -11.25 -8.08 -11.55
CA LYS A 412 -9.86 -8.34 -11.13
C LYS A 412 -9.45 -9.81 -11.36
N PHE A 413 -10.40 -10.74 -11.20
CA PHE A 413 -10.15 -12.18 -11.33
C PHE A 413 -10.78 -12.81 -12.59
N SER A 414 -11.13 -11.99 -13.59
CA SER A 414 -11.69 -12.44 -14.87
C SER A 414 -12.91 -13.39 -14.71
N MET A 415 -13.78 -13.12 -13.74
CA MET A 415 -14.93 -13.97 -13.39
C MET A 415 -16.24 -13.54 -14.05
N VAL A 416 -16.21 -12.63 -15.02
CA VAL A 416 -17.41 -12.04 -15.64
C VAL A 416 -18.40 -13.11 -16.14
N GLN A 417 -17.89 -14.13 -16.83
CA GLN A 417 -18.70 -15.25 -17.32
C GLN A 417 -19.27 -16.12 -16.19
N LYS A 418 -18.50 -16.35 -15.12
CA LYS A 418 -18.97 -17.15 -13.95
C LYS A 418 -20.11 -16.46 -13.19
N PHE A 419 -20.15 -15.13 -13.23
CA PHE A 419 -21.20 -14.33 -12.61
C PHE A 419 -22.29 -13.86 -13.59
N SER A 420 -22.35 -14.43 -14.80
CA SER A 420 -23.33 -14.10 -15.84
C SER A 420 -24.79 -14.33 -15.45
N LYS A 421 -25.07 -15.16 -14.43
CA LYS A 421 -26.41 -15.34 -13.85
C LYS A 421 -26.94 -14.09 -13.16
N ILE A 422 -26.08 -13.13 -12.79
CA ILE A 422 -26.55 -11.85 -12.26
C ILE A 422 -27.22 -11.09 -13.41
N ALA A 423 -28.54 -10.92 -13.34
CA ALA A 423 -29.30 -10.11 -14.28
C ALA A 423 -29.11 -8.61 -14.00
N GLY A 424 -29.06 -8.22 -12.72
CA GLY A 424 -28.89 -6.83 -12.32
C GLY A 424 -28.70 -6.63 -10.82
N TYR A 425 -28.65 -5.36 -10.42
CA TYR A 425 -28.52 -4.90 -9.04
C TYR A 425 -29.66 -3.94 -8.69
N SER A 426 -30.21 -4.05 -7.48
CA SER A 426 -31.24 -3.15 -6.98
C SER A 426 -30.91 -2.65 -5.57
N ASP A 427 -31.39 -1.44 -5.24
CA ASP A 427 -31.08 -0.76 -3.98
C ASP A 427 -32.32 -0.73 -3.08
N SER A 428 -32.25 -1.39 -1.92
CA SER A 428 -33.34 -1.36 -0.94
C SER A 428 -33.51 0.01 -0.29
N LEU A 429 -32.46 0.84 -0.23
CA LEU A 429 -32.51 2.16 0.41
C LEU A 429 -33.51 3.08 -0.29
N SER A 430 -33.62 3.01 -1.62
CA SER A 430 -34.57 3.83 -2.38
C SER A 430 -36.01 3.38 -2.16
N LEU A 431 -36.22 2.06 -2.02
CA LEU A 431 -37.53 1.49 -1.69
C LEU A 431 -37.96 1.85 -0.27
N PHE A 432 -37.07 1.71 0.72
CA PHE A 432 -37.34 2.06 2.11
C PHE A 432 -37.66 3.53 2.29
N LYS A 433 -36.95 4.43 1.60
CA LYS A 433 -37.26 5.87 1.59
C LYS A 433 -38.66 6.18 1.08
N LYS A 434 -39.15 5.41 0.11
CA LYS A 434 -40.51 5.56 -0.45
C LYS A 434 -41.56 4.95 0.48
N HIS A 435 -41.26 3.82 1.12
CA HIS A 435 -42.22 3.07 1.92
C HIS A 435 -42.39 3.63 3.34
N PHE A 436 -41.29 3.83 4.08
CA PHE A 436 -41.34 4.17 5.50
C PHE A 436 -41.55 5.67 5.80
N SER A 437 -41.48 6.55 4.79
CA SER A 437 -41.92 7.96 4.84
C SER A 437 -41.66 8.71 6.17
N VAL A 438 -40.39 8.88 6.56
CA VAL A 438 -39.99 9.63 7.77
C VAL A 438 -39.26 10.94 7.38
N LYS A 439 -39.26 11.92 8.30
CA LYS A 439 -38.61 13.24 8.17
C LYS A 439 -37.14 13.06 7.79
N LYS A 440 -36.57 13.86 6.88
CA LYS A 440 -35.16 13.71 6.46
C LYS A 440 -34.14 14.05 7.56
N VAL A 441 -33.96 13.21 8.57
CA VAL A 441 -32.88 13.30 9.56
C VAL A 441 -31.78 12.30 9.18
N SER A 442 -30.52 12.70 9.37
CA SER A 442 -29.37 11.86 9.04
C SER A 442 -29.35 10.61 9.93
N GLY A 443 -29.32 9.43 9.32
CA GLY A 443 -29.20 8.14 10.03
C GLY A 443 -30.50 7.34 10.19
N GLU A 444 -31.66 7.88 9.84
CA GLU A 444 -32.95 7.17 9.98
C GLU A 444 -33.06 5.94 9.07
N PHE A 445 -32.49 6.01 7.87
CA PHE A 445 -32.53 4.90 6.92
C PHE A 445 -31.30 3.99 7.01
N LYS A 446 -30.59 3.96 8.14
CA LYS A 446 -29.60 2.89 8.37
C LYS A 446 -30.36 1.59 8.60
N LEU A 447 -29.76 0.47 8.18
CA LEU A 447 -30.36 -0.85 8.38
C LEU A 447 -30.65 -1.12 9.86
N SER A 448 -29.74 -0.73 10.76
CA SER A 448 -29.92 -0.86 12.21
C SER A 448 -31.08 -0.05 12.75
N THR A 449 -31.23 1.19 12.31
CA THR A 449 -32.34 2.07 12.72
C THR A 449 -33.68 1.50 12.27
N LEU A 450 -33.77 1.09 10.99
CA LEU A 450 -34.99 0.48 10.45
C LEU A 450 -35.34 -0.84 11.16
N ALA A 451 -34.34 -1.64 11.53
CA ALA A 451 -34.55 -2.88 12.29
C ALA A 451 -35.02 -2.60 13.72
N ALA A 452 -34.50 -1.58 14.39
CA ALA A 452 -34.96 -1.18 15.71
C ALA A 452 -36.42 -0.71 15.68
N GLU A 453 -36.79 0.11 14.69
CA GLU A 453 -38.12 0.69 14.57
C GLU A 453 -39.19 -0.30 14.11
N HIS A 454 -38.87 -1.18 13.16
CA HIS A 454 -39.87 -2.04 12.50
C HIS A 454 -39.78 -3.52 12.86
N LEU A 455 -38.66 -3.98 13.41
CA LEU A 455 -38.45 -5.39 13.80
C LEU A 455 -38.20 -5.56 15.30
N ASN A 456 -38.26 -4.48 16.10
CA ASN A 456 -37.96 -4.48 17.54
C ASN A 456 -36.56 -5.05 17.87
N VAL A 457 -35.59 -4.88 16.97
CA VAL A 457 -34.21 -5.33 17.17
C VAL A 457 -33.44 -4.27 17.95
N THR A 458 -33.14 -4.52 19.22
CA THR A 458 -32.50 -3.54 20.11
C THR A 458 -30.97 -3.67 20.22
N SER A 459 -30.40 -4.75 19.70
CA SER A 459 -28.96 -5.02 19.78
C SER A 459 -28.23 -4.51 18.53
N GLU A 460 -27.53 -3.39 18.64
CA GLU A 460 -26.65 -2.88 17.57
C GLU A 460 -25.38 -3.72 17.39
N ASP A 461 -25.00 -4.51 18.40
CA ASP A 461 -23.74 -5.28 18.46
C ASP A 461 -23.58 -6.38 17.38
N ARG A 462 -24.65 -6.73 16.65
CA ARG A 462 -24.64 -7.79 15.62
C ARG A 462 -24.59 -7.27 14.18
N PHE A 463 -24.90 -6.00 13.96
CA PHE A 463 -24.59 -5.36 12.69
C PHE A 463 -23.06 -5.40 12.52
N HIS A 464 -22.55 -5.50 11.29
CA HIS A 464 -21.14 -5.88 10.98
C HIS A 464 -20.87 -7.41 10.93
N GLU A 465 -21.92 -8.20 10.67
CA GLU A 465 -21.80 -9.57 10.20
C GLU A 465 -22.71 -9.71 8.98
N ALA A 466 -22.14 -9.98 7.80
CA ALA A 466 -22.87 -9.85 6.54
C ALA A 466 -24.14 -10.72 6.48
N MET A 467 -24.14 -11.92 7.08
CA MET A 467 -25.34 -12.78 7.07
C MET A 467 -26.45 -12.21 7.94
N TYR A 468 -26.10 -11.66 9.10
CA TYR A 468 -27.04 -10.97 9.95
C TYR A 468 -27.68 -9.77 9.23
N ASP A 469 -26.88 -8.97 8.54
CA ASP A 469 -27.36 -7.82 7.78
C ASP A 469 -28.27 -8.24 6.61
N VAL A 470 -27.94 -9.35 5.93
CA VAL A 470 -28.83 -9.99 4.95
C VAL A 470 -30.16 -10.45 5.56
N ASP A 471 -30.13 -11.10 6.72
CA ASP A 471 -31.33 -11.61 7.39
C ASP A 471 -32.26 -10.47 7.83
N ILE A 472 -31.69 -9.37 8.32
CA ILE A 472 -32.44 -8.16 8.68
C ILE A 472 -33.01 -7.48 7.42
N LEU A 473 -32.20 -7.37 6.36
CA LEU A 473 -32.64 -6.80 5.09
C LEU A 473 -33.82 -7.59 4.50
N GLU A 474 -33.76 -8.92 4.52
CA GLU A 474 -34.82 -9.80 4.04
C GLU A 474 -36.13 -9.60 4.84
N GLN A 475 -36.03 -9.51 6.16
CA GLN A 475 -37.17 -9.24 7.04
C GLN A 475 -37.81 -7.86 6.79
N LEU A 476 -36.99 -6.81 6.65
CA LEU A 476 -37.48 -5.47 6.34
C LEU A 476 -38.14 -5.41 4.96
N LEU A 477 -37.55 -6.07 3.96
CA LEU A 477 -38.12 -6.12 2.60
C LEU A 477 -39.42 -6.93 2.54
N ALA A 478 -39.64 -7.87 3.47
CA ALA A 478 -40.92 -8.57 3.59
C ALA A 478 -42.08 -7.64 3.98
N LEU A 479 -41.79 -6.47 4.55
CA LEU A 479 -42.78 -5.43 4.87
C LEU A 479 -43.12 -4.53 3.66
N THR A 480 -42.41 -4.69 2.53
CA THR A 480 -42.50 -3.79 1.36
C THR A 480 -43.00 -4.50 0.11
N ASN A 481 -43.45 -3.74 -0.91
CA ASN A 481 -43.71 -4.30 -2.24
C ASN A 481 -42.38 -4.51 -3.00
N LYS A 482 -42.01 -5.78 -3.19
CA LYS A 482 -40.77 -6.22 -3.83
C LYS A 482 -40.74 -5.98 -5.36
N ASP A 483 -41.88 -5.74 -6.02
CA ASP A 483 -41.92 -5.49 -7.48
C ASP A 483 -41.06 -4.29 -7.89
N HIS A 484 -41.02 -3.26 -7.03
CA HIS A 484 -40.20 -2.07 -7.23
C HIS A 484 -38.69 -2.37 -7.29
N LEU A 485 -38.23 -3.49 -6.71
CA LEU A 485 -36.82 -3.89 -6.80
C LEU A 485 -36.44 -4.33 -8.21
N PHE A 486 -37.37 -4.98 -8.93
CA PHE A 486 -37.15 -5.37 -10.33
C PHE A 486 -37.18 -4.15 -11.26
N GLU A 487 -38.19 -3.28 -11.10
CA GLU A 487 -38.39 -2.08 -11.92
C GLU A 487 -37.20 -1.10 -11.88
N ASN A 488 -36.58 -0.94 -10.70
CA ASN A 488 -35.47 0.00 -10.49
C ASN A 488 -34.08 -0.64 -10.60
N SER A 489 -34.02 -1.91 -11.03
CA SER A 489 -32.75 -2.62 -11.15
C SER A 489 -31.89 -2.06 -12.29
N LYS A 490 -30.58 -2.06 -12.09
CA LYS A 490 -29.59 -1.76 -13.13
C LYS A 490 -29.00 -3.05 -13.63
N SER A 491 -29.01 -3.26 -14.94
CA SER A 491 -28.49 -4.50 -15.52
C SER A 491 -27.01 -4.73 -15.19
N TYR A 492 -26.62 -6.00 -15.08
CA TYR A 492 -25.25 -6.40 -14.79
C TYR A 492 -24.25 -5.80 -15.79
N ARG A 493 -24.59 -5.83 -17.09
CA ARG A 493 -23.78 -5.24 -18.16
C ARG A 493 -23.64 -3.73 -18.02
N ALA A 494 -24.73 -3.01 -17.76
CA ALA A 494 -24.67 -1.56 -17.58
C ALA A 494 -23.74 -1.18 -16.41
N CYS A 495 -23.75 -1.99 -15.35
CA CYS A 495 -22.88 -1.78 -14.20
C CYS A 495 -21.40 -2.09 -14.49
N LEU A 496 -21.11 -3.17 -15.23
CA LEU A 496 -19.75 -3.50 -15.70
C LEU A 496 -19.20 -2.41 -16.61
N ASN A 497 -19.95 -2.00 -17.64
CA ASN A 497 -19.54 -0.96 -18.59
C ASN A 497 -19.27 0.36 -17.87
N HIS A 498 -20.10 0.72 -16.90
CA HIS A 498 -19.87 1.90 -16.09
C HIS A 498 -18.54 1.83 -15.32
N LEU A 499 -18.21 0.68 -14.72
CA LEU A 499 -16.96 0.52 -13.98
C LEU A 499 -15.72 0.49 -14.88
N THR A 500 -15.80 -0.16 -16.04
CA THR A 500 -14.74 -0.16 -17.06
C THR A 500 -14.48 1.25 -17.58
N ASN A 501 -15.55 2.01 -17.86
CA ASN A 501 -15.44 3.42 -18.26
C ASN A 501 -14.76 4.27 -17.18
N LEU A 502 -15.05 4.04 -15.89
CA LEU A 502 -14.35 4.75 -14.80
C LEU A 502 -12.85 4.44 -14.75
N LYS A 503 -12.43 3.19 -15.04
CA LYS A 503 -11.01 2.83 -15.13
C LYS A 503 -10.33 3.53 -16.31
N MET A 504 -10.99 3.54 -17.48
CA MET A 504 -10.50 4.24 -18.67
C MET A 504 -10.35 5.75 -18.42
N ILE A 505 -11.35 6.37 -17.77
CA ILE A 505 -11.28 7.78 -17.37
C ILE A 505 -10.10 8.02 -16.42
N ALA A 506 -9.89 7.15 -15.42
CA ALA A 506 -8.78 7.30 -14.48
C ALA A 506 -7.39 7.24 -15.17
N SER A 507 -7.22 6.33 -16.13
CA SER A 507 -6.01 6.25 -16.96
C SER A 507 -5.83 7.50 -17.83
N ALA A 508 -6.88 7.94 -18.53
CA ALA A 508 -6.86 9.17 -19.32
C ALA A 508 -6.60 10.42 -18.46
N MET A 509 -7.03 10.44 -17.19
CA MET A 509 -6.72 11.52 -16.26
C MET A 509 -5.23 11.61 -15.90
N GLN A 510 -4.48 10.50 -15.91
CA GLN A 510 -3.02 10.53 -15.72
C GLN A 510 -2.31 11.16 -16.92
N ASP A 511 -2.74 10.81 -18.13
CA ASP A 511 -2.24 11.39 -19.38
C ASP A 511 -2.54 12.90 -19.47
N LEU A 512 -3.68 13.35 -18.92
CA LEU A 512 -4.02 14.78 -18.82
C LEU A 512 -3.33 15.52 -17.67
N SER A 513 -2.40 14.89 -16.94
CA SER A 513 -1.66 15.53 -15.83
C SER A 513 -0.91 16.83 -16.19
N PRO A 514 -0.40 17.05 -17.43
CA PRO A 514 0.20 18.34 -17.81
C PRO A 514 -0.78 19.51 -17.77
N LEU A 515 -2.10 19.26 -17.85
CA LEU A 515 -3.14 20.29 -17.76
C LEU A 515 -3.52 20.64 -16.32
N LYS A 516 -2.91 19.98 -15.32
CA LYS A 516 -3.18 20.24 -13.91
C LYS A 516 -2.76 21.66 -13.54
N GLY A 517 -3.71 22.48 -13.11
CA GLY A 517 -3.49 23.90 -12.81
C GLY A 517 -3.78 24.85 -13.98
N VAL A 518 -3.89 24.32 -15.21
CA VAL A 518 -4.32 25.09 -16.39
C VAL A 518 -5.84 25.20 -16.42
N VAL A 519 -6.52 24.06 -16.27
CA VAL A 519 -7.99 23.96 -16.18
C VAL A 519 -8.40 23.20 -14.93
N SER A 520 -9.69 23.29 -14.56
CA SER A 520 -10.19 22.62 -13.37
C SER A 520 -10.22 21.10 -13.56
N ASN A 521 -10.12 20.35 -12.45
CA ASN A 521 -10.18 18.89 -12.45
C ASN A 521 -11.47 18.35 -13.12
N HIS A 522 -12.57 19.09 -13.01
CA HIS A 522 -13.83 18.77 -13.67
C HIS A 522 -13.74 18.84 -15.22
N ILE A 523 -12.97 19.80 -15.76
CA ILE A 523 -12.72 19.88 -17.21
C ILE A 523 -11.84 18.72 -17.66
N CYS A 524 -10.78 18.38 -16.93
CA CYS A 524 -9.97 17.20 -17.23
C CYS A 524 -10.80 15.91 -17.20
N GLN A 525 -11.73 15.77 -16.24
CA GLN A 525 -12.66 14.63 -16.22
C GLN A 525 -13.58 14.58 -17.44
N LYS A 526 -14.09 15.73 -17.91
CA LYS A 526 -14.89 15.79 -19.15
C LYS A 526 -14.09 15.42 -20.38
N MET A 527 -12.84 15.89 -20.48
CA MET A 527 -11.91 15.52 -21.55
C MET A 527 -11.66 14.01 -21.54
N ALA A 528 -11.30 13.45 -20.38
CA ALA A 528 -11.10 12.01 -20.22
C ALA A 528 -12.36 11.19 -20.56
N SER A 529 -13.55 11.65 -20.13
CA SER A 529 -14.82 10.98 -20.44
C SER A 529 -15.19 11.05 -21.92
N GLY A 530 -14.70 12.07 -22.64
CA GLY A 530 -14.83 12.18 -24.10
C GLY A 530 -13.75 11.41 -24.88
N GLY A 531 -12.88 10.66 -24.19
CA GLY A 531 -11.77 9.93 -24.81
C GLY A 531 -10.61 10.80 -25.29
N ILE A 532 -10.53 12.05 -24.81
CA ILE A 532 -9.50 13.01 -25.23
C ILE A 532 -8.25 12.82 -24.39
N LYS A 533 -7.14 12.52 -25.08
CA LYS A 533 -5.79 12.38 -24.52
C LYS A 533 -4.96 13.65 -24.76
N TYR A 534 -4.03 13.94 -23.86
CA TYR A 534 -3.05 15.01 -23.97
C TYR A 534 -2.21 14.87 -25.25
N SER A 535 -1.67 13.68 -25.50
CA SER A 535 -0.88 13.36 -26.70
C SER A 535 -1.67 13.63 -28.00
N CYS A 536 -2.90 13.13 -28.08
CA CYS A 536 -3.79 13.41 -29.22
C CYS A 536 -4.10 14.90 -29.37
N SER A 537 -4.31 15.62 -28.26
CA SER A 537 -4.59 17.06 -28.28
C SER A 537 -3.39 17.87 -28.77
N LEU A 538 -2.17 17.50 -28.35
CA LEU A 538 -0.94 18.13 -28.79
C LEU A 538 -0.74 17.92 -30.29
N ASN A 539 -0.81 16.68 -30.77
CA ASN A 539 -0.66 16.38 -32.20
C ASN A 539 -1.70 17.11 -33.05
N LYS A 540 -2.95 17.19 -32.57
CA LYS A 540 -4.02 17.88 -33.30
C LYS A 540 -3.86 19.39 -33.31
N TYR A 541 -3.32 19.98 -32.24
CA TYR A 541 -2.94 21.40 -32.24
C TYR A 541 -1.81 21.68 -33.26
N GLN A 542 -0.82 20.79 -33.32
CA GLN A 542 0.31 20.88 -34.24
C GLN A 542 -0.11 20.77 -35.71
N SER A 543 -1.05 19.87 -36.02
CA SER A 543 -1.51 19.65 -37.40
C SER A 543 -2.51 20.71 -37.88
N ASP A 544 -3.47 21.09 -37.02
CA ASP A 544 -4.65 21.81 -37.47
C ASP A 544 -4.59 23.32 -37.15
N GLY A 545 -3.66 23.73 -36.28
CA GLY A 545 -3.52 25.09 -35.81
C GLY A 545 -4.66 25.55 -34.89
N THR A 546 -4.58 26.81 -34.45
CA THR A 546 -5.38 27.34 -33.35
C THR A 546 -6.90 27.28 -33.59
N GLU A 547 -7.41 27.68 -34.76
CA GLU A 547 -8.85 27.80 -34.99
C GLU A 547 -9.55 26.44 -35.09
N LYS A 548 -8.95 25.48 -35.79
CA LYS A 548 -9.48 24.11 -35.88
C LYS A 548 -9.37 23.35 -34.56
N PHE A 549 -8.32 23.62 -33.76
CA PHE A 549 -8.21 23.05 -32.43
C PHE A 549 -9.29 23.57 -31.47
N LYS A 550 -9.65 24.87 -31.55
CA LYS A 550 -10.79 25.42 -30.79
C LYS A 550 -12.11 24.74 -31.14
N GLU A 551 -12.32 24.39 -32.42
CA GLU A 551 -13.51 23.68 -32.87
C GLU A 551 -13.53 22.24 -32.34
N TYR A 552 -12.40 21.54 -32.42
CA TYR A 552 -12.22 20.20 -31.84
C TYR A 552 -12.53 20.17 -30.33
N LEU A 553 -12.07 21.17 -29.56
CA LEU A 553 -12.36 21.25 -28.13
C LEU A 553 -13.85 21.50 -27.82
N LYS A 554 -14.60 22.12 -28.75
CA LYS A 554 -16.05 22.30 -28.61
C LYS A 554 -16.81 21.02 -28.96
N ASN A 555 -16.37 20.32 -30.00
CA ASN A 555 -17.02 19.15 -30.57
C ASN A 555 -15.99 18.09 -31.00
N PRO A 556 -15.52 17.22 -30.09
CA PRO A 556 -14.42 16.27 -30.37
C PRO A 556 -14.79 15.07 -31.25
N GLY A 557 -16.02 15.03 -31.80
CA GLY A 557 -16.39 14.10 -32.89
C GLY A 557 -16.70 12.64 -32.50
N THR A 558 -16.50 12.22 -31.24
CA THR A 558 -16.63 10.80 -30.86
C THR A 558 -17.95 10.40 -30.20
N ASP A 559 -18.74 11.34 -29.72
CA ASP A 559 -20.14 11.11 -29.33
C ASP A 559 -20.79 12.49 -29.15
N LYS A 560 -22.07 12.70 -29.52
CA LYS A 560 -22.71 14.03 -29.44
C LYS A 560 -22.78 14.61 -28.01
N LYS A 561 -22.49 13.80 -26.99
CA LYS A 561 -22.39 14.18 -25.57
C LYS A 561 -21.00 14.65 -25.11
N ALA A 562 -19.95 14.53 -25.93
CA ALA A 562 -18.57 14.79 -25.53
C ALA A 562 -18.14 16.27 -25.62
N GLN A 563 -19.04 17.23 -25.40
CA GLN A 563 -18.64 18.64 -25.37
C GLN A 563 -17.82 18.96 -24.10
N ILE A 564 -16.56 19.37 -24.29
CA ILE A 564 -15.62 19.64 -23.18
C ILE A 564 -16.06 20.89 -22.40
N SER A 565 -16.28 22.00 -23.10
CA SER A 565 -16.73 23.26 -22.51
C SER A 565 -17.33 24.19 -23.57
N LYS A 566 -18.36 24.94 -23.19
CA LYS A 566 -18.87 26.10 -23.95
C LYS A 566 -18.19 27.41 -23.55
N ASP A 567 -17.45 27.41 -22.43
CA ASP A 567 -16.80 28.61 -21.90
C ASP A 567 -15.54 28.94 -22.71
N LYS A 568 -15.60 30.08 -23.41
CA LYS A 568 -14.51 30.63 -24.21
C LYS A 568 -13.22 30.77 -23.39
N ARG A 569 -13.30 31.12 -22.10
CA ARG A 569 -12.12 31.29 -21.24
C ARG A 569 -11.40 29.97 -20.98
N VAL A 570 -12.14 28.87 -20.87
CA VAL A 570 -11.56 27.52 -20.67
C VAL A 570 -10.85 27.07 -21.95
N ILE A 571 -11.49 27.29 -23.09
CA ILE A 571 -10.90 26.97 -24.41
C ILE A 571 -9.63 27.80 -24.64
N ASP A 572 -9.68 29.11 -24.40
CA ASP A 572 -8.53 30.00 -24.60
C ASP A 572 -7.35 29.63 -23.68
N LYS A 573 -7.61 29.18 -22.45
CA LYS A 573 -6.55 28.67 -21.55
C LYS A 573 -5.87 27.41 -22.10
N LEU A 574 -6.65 26.47 -22.63
CA LEU A 574 -6.12 25.26 -23.24
C LEU A 574 -5.29 25.60 -24.48
N VAL A 575 -5.81 26.44 -25.37
CA VAL A 575 -5.10 26.90 -26.57
C VAL A 575 -3.77 27.55 -26.22
N LYS A 576 -3.75 28.52 -25.29
CA LYS A 576 -2.52 29.21 -24.86
C LYS A 576 -1.49 28.24 -24.29
N PHE A 577 -1.94 27.23 -23.56
CA PHE A 577 -1.06 26.21 -23.01
C PHE A 577 -0.39 25.39 -24.11
N PHE A 578 -1.15 24.86 -25.08
CA PHE A 578 -0.60 24.09 -26.19
C PHE A 578 0.28 24.95 -27.12
N GLU A 579 -0.08 26.22 -27.33
CA GLU A 579 0.72 27.21 -28.06
C GLU A 579 2.09 27.43 -27.41
N ALA A 580 2.12 27.62 -26.09
CA ALA A 580 3.38 27.80 -25.35
C ALA A 580 4.28 26.56 -25.41
N ILE A 581 3.70 25.35 -25.26
CA ILE A 581 4.44 24.09 -25.37
C ILE A 581 5.02 23.92 -26.78
N TRP A 582 4.25 24.24 -27.82
CA TRP A 582 4.70 24.18 -29.20
C TRP A 582 5.86 25.15 -29.48
N ALA A 583 5.78 26.38 -28.98
CA ALA A 583 6.85 27.38 -29.12
C ALA A 583 8.16 26.97 -28.44
N ILE A 584 8.08 26.32 -27.27
CA ILE A 584 9.25 25.77 -26.56
C ILE A 584 9.91 24.68 -27.41
N GLY A 585 9.11 23.79 -28.02
CA GLY A 585 9.60 22.73 -28.91
C GLY A 585 10.47 23.27 -30.05
N PHE A 586 10.02 24.33 -30.73
CA PHE A 586 10.80 25.00 -31.77
C PHE A 586 12.11 25.62 -31.26
N THR A 587 12.09 26.17 -30.04
CA THR A 587 13.27 26.81 -29.45
C THR A 587 14.34 25.78 -29.11
N VAL A 588 13.94 24.63 -28.55
CA VAL A 588 14.84 23.50 -28.27
C VAL A 588 15.36 22.89 -29.57
N LEU A 589 14.50 22.70 -30.59
CA LEU A 589 14.92 22.17 -31.89
C LEU A 589 15.93 23.12 -32.58
N ALA A 590 15.71 24.43 -32.50
CA ALA A 590 16.62 25.44 -33.05
C ALA A 590 17.98 25.48 -32.32
N ILE A 591 18.00 25.23 -31.00
CA ILE A 591 19.24 25.10 -30.22
C ILE A 591 19.99 23.82 -30.62
N VAL A 592 19.30 22.70 -30.77
CA VAL A 592 19.90 21.43 -31.20
C VAL A 592 20.46 21.54 -32.62
N TYR A 593 19.72 22.14 -33.55
CA TYR A 593 20.19 22.38 -34.92
C TYR A 593 21.41 23.31 -34.99
N ARG A 594 21.52 24.31 -34.09
CA ARG A 594 22.70 25.18 -33.97
C ARG A 594 23.89 24.52 -33.27
N ALA A 595 23.67 23.43 -32.55
CA ALA A 595 24.74 22.69 -31.86
C ALA A 595 25.33 21.57 -32.73
N VAL A 596 24.62 21.15 -33.79
CA VAL A 596 25.00 20.04 -34.69
C VAL A 596 25.51 20.55 -36.05
N GLY A 597 25.22 21.79 -36.43
CA GLY A 597 25.85 22.48 -37.57
C GLY A 597 26.91 23.45 -37.10
#